data_AF-A0A9C9NJR2-F1
#
_entry.id   AF-A0A9C9NJR2-F1
#
_cell.length_a   1.000
_cell.length_b   1.000
_cell.length_c   1.000
_cell.angle_alpha   90.00
_cell.angle_beta   90.00
_cell.angle_gamma   90.00
#
_symmetry.space_group_name_H-M   'P 1'
#
loop_
_entity.id
_entity.type
_entity.pdbx_description
1 polymer ?
#
loop_
_entity_poly.entity_id
_entity_poly.type
_entity_poly.pdbx_seq_one_letter_code
_entity_poly.pdbx_strand_id
1 'polypeptide(L)'
;MASLYTGTKWGPSGQGYAGGTVSWSFATGAGSLVSFDGIISAAPFQDAVRLAFDLWESIADIDFLETVDSVLSNIRLGWDGIDGVGGTLAQAIWQYSGTQTLHSEIGFDLSESWTAPANSFGIDFFAVAVHEIGHAIGLSHSDVPDSIMYPYIQGNYAGLSSGDIQAIQQLYGPSSVSSIILVGTADAEQLGGGYGNDIISGGEGDDILTGAAGHDRLYGGKDNDEVFGDLGDDQVFGDLGDDFVQGNIGNDLVNGGQGNDLVFGGQGND
;
A
#
# COMPACT_ATOMS: atom_id res chain seq x y z
N MET A 1 1.49 28.54 -5.04
CA MET A 1 2.45 27.46 -4.77
C MET A 1 2.29 27.13 -3.31
N ALA A 2 1.46 26.14 -2.97
CA ALA A 2 1.45 25.60 -1.61
C ALA A 2 2.87 25.06 -1.34
N SER A 3 3.44 25.32 -0.17
CA SER A 3 4.72 24.72 0.18
C SER A 3 4.53 23.21 0.22
N LEU A 4 5.27 22.49 -0.62
CA LEU A 4 5.25 21.03 -0.62
C LEU A 4 5.72 20.57 0.78
N TYR A 5 4.89 19.77 1.44
CA TYR A 5 5.06 19.35 2.84
C TYR A 5 6.11 18.24 2.95
N THR A 6 7.34 18.54 2.52
CA THR A 6 8.44 17.58 2.45
C THR A 6 9.44 17.78 3.58
N GLY A 7 9.93 16.68 4.14
CA GLY A 7 10.86 16.60 5.27
C GLY A 7 12.02 15.63 5.01
N THR A 8 12.38 14.82 6.02
CA THR A 8 13.58 13.97 5.99
C THR A 8 13.44 12.77 5.05
N LYS A 9 14.41 12.57 4.14
CA LYS A 9 14.44 11.48 3.15
C LYS A 9 15.37 10.33 3.56
N TRP A 10 15.03 9.10 3.17
CA TRP A 10 15.90 7.91 3.28
C TRP A 10 17.15 7.99 2.39
N GLY A 11 18.33 7.75 2.97
CA GLY A 11 19.64 7.61 2.31
C GLY A 11 20.78 8.33 3.08
N PRO A 12 22.06 8.07 2.77
CA PRO A 12 23.15 8.62 3.55
C PRO A 12 23.24 10.15 3.38
N SER A 13 23.45 10.86 4.50
CA SER A 13 23.73 12.30 4.59
C SER A 13 22.58 13.29 4.26
N GLY A 14 21.32 12.97 4.59
CA GLY A 14 20.22 13.94 4.54
C GLY A 14 19.90 14.46 3.12
N GLN A 15 20.32 13.73 2.10
CA GLN A 15 20.18 14.03 0.67
C GLN A 15 19.74 12.77 -0.09
N GLY A 16 18.94 11.91 0.56
CA GLY A 16 18.62 10.54 0.15
C GLY A 16 18.63 10.22 -1.34
N TYR A 17 19.13 9.04 -1.74
CA TYR A 17 19.13 8.65 -3.15
C TYR A 17 17.70 8.37 -3.65
N ALA A 18 17.43 8.68 -4.91
CA ALA A 18 16.36 8.03 -5.67
C ALA A 18 16.81 6.58 -6.01
N GLY A 19 15.89 5.62 -6.02
CA GLY A 19 16.17 4.25 -6.45
C GLY A 19 17.00 3.40 -5.47
N GLY A 20 16.86 3.61 -4.15
CA GLY A 20 17.45 2.74 -3.13
C GLY A 20 16.40 1.94 -2.38
N THR A 21 16.68 0.68 -2.05
CA THR A 21 15.79 -0.19 -1.28
C THR A 21 15.63 0.29 0.17
N VAL A 22 14.39 0.47 0.62
CA VAL A 22 14.00 0.79 2.01
C VAL A 22 13.40 -0.47 2.62
N SER A 23 14.13 -1.06 3.57
CA SER A 23 13.64 -2.25 4.27
C SER A 23 12.60 -1.90 5.33
N TRP A 24 11.56 -2.72 5.46
CA TRP A 24 10.56 -2.60 6.52
C TRP A 24 10.23 -3.95 7.16
N SER A 25 9.64 -3.93 8.35
CA SER A 25 9.23 -5.15 9.05
C SER A 25 8.15 -4.89 10.11
N PHE A 26 7.29 -5.88 10.35
CA PHE A 26 6.47 -5.96 11.56
C PHE A 26 7.38 -6.24 12.77
N ALA A 27 7.49 -5.28 13.69
CA ALA A 27 8.47 -5.32 14.76
C ALA A 27 8.01 -6.19 15.93
N THR A 28 8.93 -7.02 16.46
CA THR A 28 8.68 -8.03 17.51
C THR A 28 8.84 -7.52 18.95
N GLY A 29 8.95 -6.20 19.15
CA GLY A 29 9.10 -5.57 20.47
C GLY A 29 10.53 -5.48 21.02
N ALA A 30 11.54 -6.05 20.35
CA ALA A 30 12.94 -5.91 20.78
C ALA A 30 13.57 -4.61 20.22
N GLY A 31 13.95 -3.67 21.09
CA GLY A 31 14.76 -2.49 20.71
C GLY A 31 14.02 -1.35 19.99
N SER A 32 12.68 -1.31 20.08
CA SER A 32 11.85 -0.20 19.63
C SER A 32 11.95 1.00 20.60
N LEU A 33 11.96 2.24 20.10
CA LEU A 33 11.91 3.45 20.92
C LEU A 33 10.50 3.84 21.35
N VAL A 34 9.48 3.41 20.60
CA VAL A 34 8.07 3.49 21.02
C VAL A 34 7.67 2.41 22.01
N SER A 35 8.51 1.37 22.21
CA SER A 35 8.20 0.23 23.09
C SER A 35 6.94 -0.53 22.66
N PHE A 36 6.83 -0.88 21.36
CA PHE A 36 5.67 -1.58 20.81
C PHE A 36 5.06 -2.61 21.77
N ASP A 37 3.81 -2.38 22.13
CA ASP A 37 3.02 -3.23 23.03
C ASP A 37 2.57 -4.53 22.34
N GLY A 38 2.66 -4.60 21.01
CA GLY A 38 2.35 -5.82 20.26
C GLY A 38 2.76 -5.82 18.80
N ILE A 39 2.73 -7.02 18.20
CA ILE A 39 2.98 -7.25 16.77
C ILE A 39 1.65 -7.22 16.03
N ILE A 40 1.62 -6.57 14.86
CA ILE A 40 0.51 -6.70 13.90
C ILE A 40 0.56 -8.11 13.32
N SER A 41 -0.25 -9.02 13.85
CA SER A 41 -0.22 -10.46 13.55
C SER A 41 -1.46 -10.97 12.81
N ALA A 42 -2.55 -10.20 12.81
CA ALA A 42 -3.74 -10.59 12.08
C ALA A 42 -3.56 -10.27 10.59
N ALA A 43 -3.78 -11.26 9.74
CA ALA A 43 -3.54 -11.18 8.30
C ALA A 43 -4.16 -9.92 7.64
N PRO A 44 -5.44 -9.55 7.91
CA PRO A 44 -6.03 -8.39 7.23
C PRO A 44 -5.30 -7.06 7.48
N PHE A 45 -4.70 -6.89 8.67
CA PHE A 45 -3.92 -5.69 8.97
C PHE A 45 -2.51 -5.77 8.37
N GLN A 46 -1.91 -6.96 8.29
CA GLN A 46 -0.63 -7.13 7.61
C GLN A 46 -0.77 -6.85 6.10
N ASP A 47 -1.84 -7.36 5.50
CA ASP A 47 -2.13 -7.15 4.08
C ASP A 47 -2.39 -5.66 3.79
N ALA A 48 -3.11 -4.97 4.67
CA ALA A 48 -3.28 -3.52 4.57
C ALA A 48 -1.96 -2.74 4.69
N VAL A 49 -1.01 -3.16 5.53
CA VAL A 49 0.32 -2.51 5.60
C VAL A 49 1.11 -2.73 4.32
N ARG A 50 1.13 -3.95 3.78
CA ARG A 50 1.81 -4.26 2.51
C ARG A 50 1.25 -3.39 1.38
N LEU A 51 -0.07 -3.39 1.25
CA LEU A 51 -0.79 -2.56 0.28
C LEU A 51 -0.44 -1.07 0.41
N ALA A 52 -0.27 -0.57 1.64
CA ALA A 52 0.07 0.83 1.85
C ALA A 52 1.52 1.17 1.44
N PHE A 53 2.46 0.22 1.56
CA PHE A 53 3.81 0.37 0.99
C PHE A 53 3.77 0.34 -0.54
N ASP A 54 3.05 -0.62 -1.10
CA ASP A 54 2.89 -0.81 -2.56
C ASP A 54 2.31 0.46 -3.21
N LEU A 55 1.33 1.08 -2.55
CA LEU A 55 0.76 2.35 -2.98
C LEU A 55 1.81 3.45 -3.14
N TRP A 56 2.71 3.62 -2.16
CA TRP A 56 3.74 4.67 -2.23
C TRP A 56 4.82 4.36 -3.29
N GLU A 57 5.16 3.09 -3.48
CA GLU A 57 6.12 2.61 -4.47
C GLU A 57 5.60 2.71 -5.92
N SER A 58 4.31 2.51 -6.15
CA SER A 58 3.70 2.65 -7.48
C SER A 58 3.84 4.06 -8.07
N ILE A 59 3.92 5.10 -7.23
CA ILE A 59 3.97 6.49 -7.66
C ILE A 59 5.34 7.16 -7.49
N ALA A 60 6.24 6.61 -6.67
CA ALA A 60 7.52 7.20 -6.33
C ALA A 60 8.68 6.20 -6.52
N ASP A 61 9.87 6.69 -6.89
CA ASP A 61 11.06 5.85 -7.10
C ASP A 61 11.69 5.40 -5.76
N ILE A 62 10.96 4.56 -5.04
CA ILE A 62 11.30 3.93 -3.75
C ILE A 62 11.03 2.44 -3.88
N ASP A 63 12.00 1.61 -3.52
CA ASP A 63 11.86 0.14 -3.54
C ASP A 63 11.66 -0.36 -2.11
N PHE A 64 10.47 -0.85 -1.74
CA PHE A 64 10.23 -1.34 -0.37
C PHE A 64 10.49 -2.84 -0.25
N LEU A 65 11.28 -3.23 0.74
CA LEU A 65 11.58 -4.64 1.01
C LEU A 65 11.04 -5.05 2.38
N GLU A 66 9.99 -5.87 2.40
CA GLU A 66 9.55 -6.53 3.64
C GLU A 66 10.63 -7.52 4.12
N THR A 67 10.93 -7.47 5.41
CA THR A 67 11.88 -8.36 6.07
C THR A 67 11.26 -9.01 7.31
N VAL A 68 11.68 -10.24 7.62
CA VAL A 68 10.99 -11.10 8.59
C VAL A 68 11.19 -10.73 10.06
N ASP A 69 12.33 -10.17 10.44
CA ASP A 69 12.59 -9.63 11.79
C ASP A 69 13.98 -8.99 11.79
N SER A 70 14.03 -7.67 11.90
CA SER A 70 15.29 -6.98 11.93
C SER A 70 15.15 -5.67 12.68
N VAL A 71 15.78 -5.61 13.86
CA VAL A 71 16.17 -4.35 14.52
C VAL A 71 17.10 -3.47 13.66
N LEU A 72 17.29 -3.82 12.38
CA LEU A 72 18.04 -3.10 11.37
C LEU A 72 17.15 -2.63 10.21
N SER A 73 15.86 -2.99 10.18
CA SER A 73 14.92 -2.45 9.18
C SER A 73 14.88 -0.93 9.27
N ASN A 74 14.77 -0.29 8.10
CA ASN A 74 14.66 1.16 8.01
C ASN A 74 13.34 1.63 8.59
N ILE A 75 12.23 0.95 8.30
CA ILE A 75 10.92 1.23 8.86
C ILE A 75 10.45 0.04 9.71
N ARG A 76 9.86 0.32 10.87
CA ARG A 76 9.38 -0.71 11.81
C ARG A 76 7.98 -0.36 12.24
N LEU A 77 7.06 -1.32 12.19
CA LEU A 77 5.66 -1.06 12.50
C LEU A 77 5.16 -2.04 13.56
N GLY A 78 4.29 -1.56 14.45
CA GLY A 78 3.70 -2.38 15.51
C GLY A 78 2.50 -1.70 16.17
N TRP A 79 1.87 -2.43 17.09
CA TRP A 79 0.88 -1.87 17.99
C TRP A 79 1.58 -1.15 19.15
N ASP A 80 1.03 -0.02 19.56
CA ASP A 80 1.52 0.82 20.65
C ASP A 80 0.35 1.32 21.50
N GLY A 81 0.55 1.58 22.78
CA GLY A 81 -0.45 2.19 23.66
C GLY A 81 -0.19 3.69 23.77
N ILE A 82 -0.85 4.48 22.92
CA ILE A 82 -0.52 5.91 22.78
C ILE A 82 -1.28 6.77 23.79
N ASP A 83 -2.60 6.93 23.63
CA ASP A 83 -3.41 7.78 24.51
C ASP A 83 -4.78 7.21 24.89
N GLY A 84 -5.13 6.02 24.38
CA GLY A 84 -6.37 5.32 24.70
C GLY A 84 -7.38 5.41 23.56
N VAL A 85 -8.68 5.36 23.88
CA VAL A 85 -9.72 5.42 22.84
C VAL A 85 -9.97 6.88 22.43
N GLY A 86 -9.78 7.17 21.15
CA GLY A 86 -9.93 8.47 20.53
C GLY A 86 -8.75 9.39 20.81
N GLY A 87 -8.40 10.23 19.82
CA GLY A 87 -7.24 11.10 19.92
C GLY A 87 -6.21 10.71 18.88
N THR A 88 -5.05 10.27 19.33
CA THR A 88 -3.92 9.93 18.45
C THR A 88 -4.08 8.51 17.92
N LEU A 89 -4.41 8.38 16.64
CA LEU A 89 -4.66 7.06 16.05
C LEU A 89 -3.38 6.28 15.79
N ALA A 90 -2.34 6.97 15.34
CA ALA A 90 -1.03 6.40 15.09
C ALA A 90 0.03 7.51 15.11
N GLN A 91 1.29 7.11 15.12
CA GLN A 91 2.43 8.02 15.03
C GLN A 91 3.62 7.40 14.32
N ALA A 92 4.23 8.15 13.41
CA ALA A 92 5.52 7.85 12.82
C ALA A 92 6.63 8.72 13.43
N ILE A 93 7.70 8.09 13.91
CA ILE A 93 8.82 8.76 14.58
C ILE A 93 10.14 8.37 13.92
N TRP A 94 10.91 9.40 13.54
CA TRP A 94 12.27 9.22 13.02
C TRP A 94 13.33 9.22 14.11
N GLN A 95 14.34 8.38 13.92
CA GLN A 95 15.49 8.25 14.82
C GLN A 95 16.78 8.68 14.15
N TYR A 96 17.59 9.42 14.91
CA TYR A 96 18.79 10.07 14.40
C TYR A 96 19.99 9.82 15.31
N SER A 97 21.17 9.67 14.71
CA SER A 97 22.47 9.80 15.39
C SER A 97 23.24 10.95 14.74
N GLY A 98 23.21 12.13 15.38
CA GLY A 98 23.71 13.35 14.77
C GLY A 98 22.89 13.73 13.53
N THR A 99 23.52 13.82 12.36
CA THR A 99 22.85 14.07 11.07
C THR A 99 22.50 12.79 10.31
N GLN A 100 22.80 11.62 10.87
CA GLN A 100 22.51 10.34 10.25
C GLN A 100 21.12 9.85 10.65
N THR A 101 20.28 9.61 9.66
CA THR A 101 19.03 8.86 9.83
C THR A 101 19.33 7.40 10.13
N LEU A 102 18.74 6.86 11.20
CA LEU A 102 18.93 5.47 11.61
C LEU A 102 17.77 4.59 11.11
N HIS A 103 16.57 4.83 11.65
CA HIS A 103 15.35 4.10 11.34
C HIS A 103 14.12 4.98 11.66
N SER A 104 12.94 4.59 11.18
CA SER A 104 11.64 5.18 11.51
C SER A 104 10.77 4.09 12.14
N GLU A 105 9.94 4.47 13.10
CA GLU A 105 9.01 3.58 13.79
C GLU A 105 7.60 4.12 13.66
N ILE A 106 6.65 3.24 13.33
CA ILE A 106 5.22 3.54 13.23
C ILE A 106 4.49 2.74 14.30
N GLY A 107 3.86 3.44 15.25
CA GLY A 107 2.98 2.85 16.25
C GLY A 107 1.53 3.14 15.92
N PHE A 108 0.70 2.10 15.83
CA PHE A 108 -0.76 2.23 15.74
C PHE A 108 -1.37 2.04 17.13
N ASP A 109 -2.28 2.91 17.57
CA ASP A 109 -2.86 2.81 18.91
C ASP A 109 -3.70 1.54 19.04
N LEU A 110 -3.28 0.61 19.89
CA LEU A 110 -3.96 -0.67 20.14
C LEU A 110 -5.36 -0.49 20.74
N SER A 111 -5.63 0.67 21.33
CA SER A 111 -6.91 0.99 21.99
C SER A 111 -8.02 1.33 21.01
N GLU A 112 -7.67 1.66 19.77
CA GLU A 112 -8.62 2.09 18.75
C GLU A 112 -9.36 0.92 18.08
N SER A 113 -10.55 1.20 17.54
CA SER A 113 -11.39 0.21 16.87
C SER A 113 -11.07 0.14 15.37
N TRP A 114 -10.04 -0.63 15.02
CA TRP A 114 -9.55 -0.80 13.64
C TRP A 114 -10.37 -1.75 12.78
N THR A 115 -10.41 -1.48 11.48
CA THR A 115 -11.01 -2.36 10.45
C THR A 115 -10.10 -2.49 9.23
N ALA A 116 -9.96 -3.71 8.72
CA ALA A 116 -9.29 -4.05 7.47
C ALA A 116 -9.96 -5.32 6.89
N PRO A 117 -10.65 -5.26 5.74
CA PRO A 117 -10.96 -4.04 4.97
C PRO A 117 -11.86 -3.08 5.76
N ALA A 118 -11.90 -1.82 5.34
CA ALA A 118 -12.71 -0.78 5.96
C ALA A 118 -14.19 -1.19 6.01
N ASN A 119 -14.86 -0.96 7.16
CA ASN A 119 -16.31 -1.13 7.26
C ASN A 119 -16.94 0.07 7.98
N SER A 120 -18.26 0.14 7.98
CA SER A 120 -19.00 1.32 8.47
C SER A 120 -18.89 1.61 9.98
N PHE A 121 -18.16 0.80 10.75
CA PHE A 121 -18.17 0.86 12.22
C PHE A 121 -16.79 1.08 12.88
N GLY A 122 -15.69 1.02 12.13
CA GLY A 122 -14.36 1.24 12.68
C GLY A 122 -13.49 2.16 11.84
N ILE A 123 -12.31 2.46 12.36
CA ILE A 123 -11.31 3.28 11.68
C ILE A 123 -10.70 2.45 10.56
N ASP A 124 -10.60 3.05 9.39
CA ASP A 124 -9.95 2.48 8.22
C ASP A 124 -8.44 2.37 8.49
N PHE A 125 -7.99 1.16 8.82
CA PHE A 125 -6.59 0.90 9.14
C PHE A 125 -5.68 1.16 7.94
N PHE A 126 -6.16 0.85 6.73
CA PHE A 126 -5.39 1.07 5.50
C PHE A 126 -5.10 2.56 5.30
N ALA A 127 -6.12 3.41 5.43
CA ALA A 127 -5.95 4.87 5.31
C ALA A 127 -4.89 5.43 6.27
N VAL A 128 -4.94 5.00 7.55
CA VAL A 128 -3.96 5.44 8.56
C VAL A 128 -2.58 4.86 8.29
N ALA A 129 -2.47 3.62 7.82
CA ALA A 129 -1.19 3.04 7.42
C ALA A 129 -0.55 3.84 6.27
N VAL A 130 -1.32 4.20 5.24
CA VAL A 130 -0.83 5.06 4.14
C VAL A 130 -0.33 6.40 4.68
N HIS A 131 -1.08 7.05 5.57
CA HIS A 131 -0.69 8.32 6.21
C HIS A 131 0.64 8.21 6.96
N GLU A 132 0.75 7.23 7.87
CA GLU A 132 1.95 7.09 8.71
C GLU A 132 3.18 6.62 7.91
N ILE A 133 2.99 5.79 6.89
CA ILE A 133 4.08 5.43 5.98
C ILE A 133 4.55 6.69 5.23
N GLY A 134 3.63 7.57 4.83
CA GLY A 134 3.95 8.89 4.27
C GLY A 134 4.90 9.69 5.16
N HIS A 135 4.63 9.72 6.47
CA HIS A 135 5.56 10.32 7.44
C HIS A 135 6.90 9.57 7.53
N ALA A 136 6.88 8.25 7.56
CA ALA A 136 8.08 7.41 7.61
C ALA A 136 8.93 7.44 6.33
N ILE A 137 8.43 8.05 5.25
CA ILE A 137 9.18 8.36 4.02
C ILE A 137 9.36 9.86 3.79
N GLY A 138 9.06 10.69 4.79
CA GLY A 138 9.48 12.08 4.83
C GLY A 138 8.44 13.09 4.41
N LEU A 139 7.17 12.71 4.27
CA LEU A 139 6.09 13.68 4.16
C LEU A 139 5.77 14.29 5.53
N SER A 140 5.35 15.54 5.54
CA SER A 140 4.77 16.25 6.69
C SER A 140 3.26 16.40 6.48
N HIS A 141 2.54 16.89 7.48
CA HIS A 141 1.11 17.14 7.31
C HIS A 141 0.82 18.14 6.18
N SER A 142 -0.24 17.86 5.44
CA SER A 142 -0.86 18.77 4.48
C SER A 142 -1.93 19.61 5.16
N ASP A 143 -2.07 20.86 4.73
CA ASP A 143 -3.19 21.73 5.14
C ASP A 143 -4.44 21.52 4.25
N VAL A 144 -4.37 20.60 3.27
CA VAL A 144 -5.45 20.34 2.30
C VAL A 144 -6.32 19.17 2.79
N PRO A 145 -7.63 19.39 3.03
CA PRO A 145 -8.57 18.36 3.50
C PRO A 145 -8.59 17.03 2.73
N ASP A 146 -8.41 17.09 1.41
CA ASP A 146 -8.53 15.92 0.53
C ASP A 146 -7.20 15.13 0.42
N SER A 147 -6.14 15.57 1.09
CA SER A 147 -4.83 14.89 1.09
C SER A 147 -4.82 13.77 2.13
N ILE A 148 -4.21 12.64 1.79
CA ILE A 148 -4.03 11.56 2.78
C ILE A 148 -3.16 12.02 3.94
N MET A 149 -2.28 13.01 3.74
CA MET A 149 -1.44 13.61 4.77
C MET A 149 -2.16 14.71 5.58
N TYR A 150 -3.46 14.90 5.42
CA TYR A 150 -4.24 15.80 6.28
C TYR A 150 -4.33 15.21 7.71
N PRO A 151 -4.07 15.97 8.78
CA PRO A 151 -3.93 15.43 10.14
C PRO A 151 -5.24 14.92 10.80
N TYR A 152 -6.38 15.01 10.11
CA TYR A 152 -7.68 14.60 10.66
C TYR A 152 -8.42 13.69 9.68
N ILE A 153 -9.09 12.65 10.18
CA ILE A 153 -9.92 11.78 9.33
C ILE A 153 -11.10 12.57 8.74
N GLN A 154 -11.22 12.56 7.42
CA GLN A 154 -12.29 13.24 6.66
C GLN A 154 -13.38 12.30 6.13
N GLY A 155 -13.33 11.01 6.47
CA GLY A 155 -14.23 9.97 5.97
C GLY A 155 -13.46 8.71 5.60
N ASN A 156 -14.00 7.94 4.65
CA ASN A 156 -13.32 6.78 4.09
C ASN A 156 -12.13 7.21 3.22
N TYR A 157 -11.16 6.30 3.05
CA TYR A 157 -10.07 6.49 2.11
C TYR A 157 -10.60 6.82 0.71
N ALA A 158 -10.02 7.84 0.07
CA ALA A 158 -10.44 8.33 -1.24
C ALA A 158 -9.29 8.36 -2.26
N GLY A 159 -8.18 7.66 -1.97
CA GLY A 159 -6.98 7.69 -2.79
C GLY A 159 -5.96 8.77 -2.38
N LEU A 160 -4.86 8.81 -3.11
CA LEU A 160 -3.84 9.85 -2.97
C LEU A 160 -4.25 11.11 -3.75
N SER A 161 -4.15 12.27 -3.11
CA SER A 161 -4.39 13.53 -3.81
C SER A 161 -3.23 13.85 -4.76
N SER A 162 -3.49 14.71 -5.76
CA SER A 162 -2.43 15.24 -6.62
C SER A 162 -1.30 15.95 -5.85
N GLY A 163 -1.60 16.48 -4.66
CA GLY A 163 -0.61 17.09 -3.77
C GLY A 163 0.31 16.04 -3.14
N ASP A 164 -0.25 14.90 -2.73
CA ASP A 164 0.50 13.78 -2.13
C ASP A 164 1.49 13.22 -3.14
N ILE A 165 1.01 12.97 -4.36
CA ILE A 165 1.82 12.48 -5.48
C ILE A 165 2.96 13.46 -5.79
N GLN A 166 2.66 14.76 -5.92
CA GLN A 166 3.70 15.75 -6.21
C GLN A 166 4.74 15.85 -5.09
N ALA A 167 4.32 15.79 -3.83
CA ALA A 167 5.22 15.89 -2.69
C ALA A 167 6.18 14.69 -2.63
N ILE A 168 5.67 13.47 -2.80
CA ILE A 168 6.54 12.28 -2.74
C ILE A 168 7.45 12.17 -3.97
N GLN A 169 6.95 12.51 -5.16
CA GLN A 169 7.77 12.51 -6.39
C GLN A 169 8.81 13.62 -6.38
N GLN A 170 8.60 14.72 -5.65
CA GLN A 170 9.65 15.71 -5.43
C GLN A 170 10.80 15.14 -4.59
N LEU A 171 10.49 14.29 -3.61
CA LEU A 171 11.50 13.67 -2.76
C LEU A 171 12.24 12.56 -3.49
N TYR A 172 11.52 11.66 -4.15
CA TYR A 172 12.08 10.41 -4.67
C TYR A 172 12.20 10.36 -6.19
N GLY A 173 11.46 11.20 -6.91
CA GLY A 173 11.23 11.06 -8.35
C GLY A 173 9.94 10.29 -8.63
N PRO A 174 9.35 10.44 -9.83
CA PRO A 174 8.27 9.56 -10.26
C PRO A 174 8.77 8.12 -10.34
N SER A 175 7.89 7.16 -10.07
CA SER A 175 8.27 5.75 -10.08
C SER A 175 8.94 5.36 -11.39
N SER A 176 9.98 4.53 -11.27
CA SER A 176 10.69 3.92 -12.39
C SER A 176 10.25 2.48 -12.66
N VAL A 177 9.29 1.96 -11.88
CA VAL A 177 8.78 0.60 -12.03
C VAL A 177 8.23 0.37 -13.45
N SER A 178 8.69 -0.74 -14.02
CA SER A 178 8.48 -1.07 -15.42
C SER A 178 7.23 -1.92 -15.54
N SER A 179 6.29 -1.46 -16.37
CA SER A 179 5.18 -2.27 -16.85
C SER A 179 5.65 -3.67 -17.28
N ILE A 180 5.11 -4.68 -16.65
CA ILE A 180 5.31 -6.10 -16.94
C ILE A 180 4.26 -6.52 -17.97
N ILE A 181 4.69 -7.36 -18.92
CA ILE A 181 3.78 -8.13 -19.78
C ILE A 181 3.98 -9.59 -19.44
N LEU A 182 2.99 -10.20 -18.80
CA LEU A 182 3.01 -11.58 -18.36
C LEU A 182 1.94 -12.37 -19.12
N VAL A 183 2.33 -13.53 -19.63
CA VAL A 183 1.44 -14.44 -20.36
C VAL A 183 1.68 -15.82 -19.77
N GLY A 184 0.67 -16.38 -19.12
CA GLY A 184 0.66 -17.74 -18.61
C GLY A 184 0.45 -18.77 -19.72
N THR A 185 0.18 -19.98 -19.31
CA THR A 185 0.28 -21.18 -20.13
C THR A 185 -1.05 -21.91 -20.18
N ALA A 186 -1.04 -23.24 -20.05
CA ALA A 186 -2.25 -24.06 -19.98
C ALA A 186 -2.33 -24.81 -18.63
N ASP A 187 -1.40 -24.50 -17.73
CA ASP A 187 -1.33 -25.03 -16.37
C ASP A 187 -1.85 -23.94 -15.43
N ALA A 188 -2.41 -24.34 -14.28
CA ALA A 188 -2.79 -23.41 -13.24
C ALA A 188 -1.56 -22.68 -12.65
N GLU A 189 -1.56 -21.35 -12.72
CA GLU A 189 -0.46 -20.48 -12.36
C GLU A 189 -0.84 -19.39 -11.35
N GLN A 190 0.18 -18.80 -10.73
CA GLN A 190 0.04 -17.58 -9.93
C GLN A 190 0.88 -16.50 -10.61
N LEU A 191 0.22 -15.47 -11.13
CA LEU A 191 0.79 -14.45 -11.99
C LEU A 191 0.62 -13.07 -11.33
N GLY A 192 1.74 -12.39 -11.08
CA GLY A 192 1.75 -11.07 -10.45
C GLY A 192 2.43 -10.03 -11.33
N GLY A 193 1.78 -8.88 -11.51
CA GLY A 193 2.31 -7.72 -12.24
C GLY A 193 3.32 -6.96 -11.41
N GLY A 194 3.02 -6.82 -10.12
CA GLY A 194 3.87 -6.09 -9.19
C GLY A 194 3.54 -4.62 -9.26
N TYR A 195 4.48 -3.81 -9.72
CA TYR A 195 4.30 -2.36 -9.72
C TYR A 195 4.33 -1.81 -11.13
N GLY A 196 3.52 -0.78 -11.34
CA GLY A 196 3.38 -0.11 -12.63
C GLY A 196 2.17 -0.65 -13.37
N ASN A 197 1.93 -0.10 -14.57
CA ASN A 197 0.73 -0.45 -15.33
C ASN A 197 0.99 -1.71 -16.15
N ASP A 198 0.54 -2.84 -15.63
CA ASP A 198 0.89 -4.16 -16.13
C ASP A 198 -0.15 -4.70 -17.11
N ILE A 199 0.26 -5.70 -17.88
CA ILE A 199 -0.63 -6.49 -18.73
C ILE A 199 -0.39 -7.96 -18.40
N ILE A 200 -1.37 -8.61 -17.79
CA ILE A 200 -1.30 -10.01 -17.39
C ILE A 200 -2.41 -10.79 -18.10
N SER A 201 -2.05 -11.94 -18.67
CA SER A 201 -3.00 -12.91 -19.22
C SER A 201 -2.72 -14.29 -18.64
N GLY A 202 -3.72 -14.94 -18.04
CA GLY A 202 -3.61 -16.29 -17.45
C GLY A 202 -3.43 -17.35 -18.53
N GLY A 203 -4.37 -17.43 -19.46
CA GLY A 203 -4.26 -18.34 -20.61
C GLY A 203 -5.31 -19.44 -20.55
N GLU A 204 -4.89 -20.69 -20.37
CA GLU A 204 -5.80 -21.79 -19.99
C GLU A 204 -5.39 -22.33 -18.62
N GLY A 205 -6.31 -22.98 -17.91
CA GLY A 205 -6.09 -23.46 -16.54
C GLY A 205 -6.70 -22.51 -15.51
N ASP A 206 -6.94 -23.02 -14.30
CA ASP A 206 -7.52 -22.21 -13.22
C ASP A 206 -6.41 -21.34 -12.58
N ASP A 207 -6.29 -20.09 -12.99
CA ASP A 207 -5.19 -19.18 -12.63
C ASP A 207 -5.53 -18.21 -11.49
N ILE A 208 -4.49 -17.68 -10.83
CA ILE A 208 -4.60 -16.55 -9.90
C ILE A 208 -3.77 -15.38 -10.43
N LEU A 209 -4.44 -14.27 -10.75
CA LEU A 209 -3.84 -13.06 -11.29
C LEU A 209 -3.92 -11.91 -10.31
N THR A 210 -2.83 -11.18 -10.13
CA THR A 210 -2.70 -10.05 -9.20
C THR A 210 -2.05 -8.86 -9.92
N GLY A 211 -2.79 -7.77 -10.10
CA GLY A 211 -2.27 -6.51 -10.67
C GLY A 211 -1.28 -5.83 -9.74
N ALA A 212 -1.56 -5.89 -8.42
CA ALA A 212 -0.85 -5.20 -7.36
C ALA A 212 -0.99 -3.67 -7.43
N ALA A 213 -0.03 -2.89 -7.90
CA ALA A 213 -0.20 -1.42 -7.89
C ALA A 213 0.11 -0.78 -9.23
N GLY A 214 -0.90 -0.14 -9.82
CA GLY A 214 -0.80 0.37 -11.17
C GLY A 214 -2.16 0.68 -11.78
N HIS A 215 -2.19 0.79 -13.10
CA HIS A 215 -3.43 0.78 -13.88
C HIS A 215 -3.34 -0.40 -14.82
N ASP A 216 -3.78 -1.53 -14.32
CA ASP A 216 -3.45 -2.83 -14.89
C ASP A 216 -4.49 -3.28 -15.91
N ARG A 217 -4.07 -4.21 -16.76
CA ARG A 217 -4.98 -4.97 -17.62
C ARG A 217 -4.79 -6.45 -17.35
N LEU A 218 -5.80 -7.04 -16.73
CA LEU A 218 -5.78 -8.43 -16.30
C LEU A 218 -6.83 -9.21 -17.09
N TYR A 219 -6.41 -10.34 -17.65
CA TYR A 219 -7.26 -11.25 -18.43
C TYR A 219 -7.09 -12.66 -17.86
N GLY A 220 -8.11 -13.20 -17.19
CA GLY A 220 -8.11 -14.58 -16.67
C GLY A 220 -7.83 -15.57 -17.79
N GLY A 221 -8.73 -15.63 -18.76
CA GLY A 221 -8.53 -16.36 -20.00
C GLY A 221 -9.56 -17.46 -20.15
N LYS A 222 -9.15 -18.72 -19.98
CA LYS A 222 -10.06 -19.86 -20.01
C LYS A 222 -9.96 -20.63 -18.71
N ASP A 223 -11.06 -21.30 -18.37
CA ASP A 223 -11.23 -22.05 -17.14
C ASP A 223 -11.46 -21.09 -15.96
N ASN A 224 -11.45 -21.54 -14.71
CA ASN A 224 -12.02 -20.74 -13.61
C ASN A 224 -10.91 -19.98 -12.90
N ASP A 225 -10.88 -18.68 -13.11
CA ASP A 225 -9.77 -17.83 -12.64
C ASP A 225 -10.14 -16.99 -11.41
N GLU A 226 -9.13 -16.64 -10.61
CA GLU A 226 -9.22 -15.59 -9.59
C GLU A 226 -8.39 -14.37 -10.03
N VAL A 227 -9.05 -13.26 -10.34
CA VAL A 227 -8.40 -12.07 -10.92
C VAL A 227 -8.61 -10.84 -10.02
N PHE A 228 -7.51 -10.25 -9.55
CA PHE A 228 -7.50 -9.12 -8.61
C PHE A 228 -6.76 -7.92 -9.20
N GLY A 229 -7.46 -6.78 -9.39
CA GLY A 229 -6.88 -5.50 -9.85
C GLY A 229 -5.93 -4.89 -8.84
N ASP A 230 -6.36 -4.89 -7.57
CA ASP A 230 -5.64 -4.33 -6.41
C ASP A 230 -5.67 -2.80 -6.34
N LEU A 231 -4.56 -2.10 -6.57
CA LEU A 231 -4.50 -0.64 -6.43
C LEU A 231 -4.44 0.05 -7.79
N GLY A 232 -5.39 0.95 -7.98
CA GLY A 232 -5.46 1.92 -9.06
C GLY A 232 -6.63 1.62 -10.00
N ASP A 233 -6.85 2.49 -10.98
CA ASP A 233 -7.96 2.34 -11.94
C ASP A 233 -7.65 1.21 -12.95
N ASP A 234 -8.19 0.02 -12.69
CA ASP A 234 -7.82 -1.21 -13.41
C ASP A 234 -8.83 -1.63 -14.48
N GLN A 235 -8.40 -2.52 -15.38
CA GLN A 235 -9.28 -3.26 -16.28
C GLN A 235 -9.13 -4.76 -16.01
N VAL A 236 -10.13 -5.35 -15.38
CA VAL A 236 -10.07 -6.71 -14.84
C VAL A 236 -11.12 -7.58 -15.52
N PHE A 237 -10.69 -8.59 -16.26
CA PHE A 237 -11.54 -9.49 -17.05
C PHE A 237 -11.36 -10.95 -16.64
N GLY A 238 -12.46 -11.67 -16.36
CA GLY A 238 -12.43 -13.14 -16.15
C GLY A 238 -12.34 -13.92 -17.48
N ASP A 239 -12.98 -13.39 -18.53
CA ASP A 239 -13.06 -13.98 -19.87
C ASP A 239 -13.95 -15.22 -20.00
N LEU A 240 -13.43 -16.46 -20.01
CA LEU A 240 -14.21 -17.69 -20.23
C LEU A 240 -14.07 -18.64 -19.04
N GLY A 241 -15.11 -18.80 -18.22
CA GLY A 241 -14.98 -19.59 -17.01
C GLY A 241 -16.08 -19.26 -16.02
N ASP A 242 -16.16 -19.99 -14.92
CA ASP A 242 -16.91 -19.50 -13.75
C ASP A 242 -15.91 -18.75 -12.85
N ASP A 243 -15.73 -17.44 -13.07
CA ASP A 243 -14.58 -16.69 -12.53
C ASP A 243 -14.88 -15.95 -11.22
N PHE A 244 -13.83 -15.66 -10.44
CA PHE A 244 -13.83 -14.67 -9.38
C PHE A 244 -13.04 -13.43 -9.83
N VAL A 245 -13.70 -12.27 -9.92
CA VAL A 245 -13.08 -11.05 -10.45
C VAL A 245 -13.31 -9.89 -9.49
N GLN A 246 -12.24 -9.21 -9.08
CA GLN A 246 -12.30 -8.11 -8.12
C GLN A 246 -11.39 -6.94 -8.52
N GLY A 247 -11.96 -5.74 -8.65
CA GLY A 247 -11.20 -4.51 -8.97
C GLY A 247 -10.35 -4.00 -7.80
N ASN A 248 -10.87 -4.11 -6.58
CA ASN A 248 -10.26 -3.66 -5.32
C ASN A 248 -10.34 -2.14 -5.10
N ILE A 249 -9.26 -1.37 -5.21
CA ILE A 249 -9.25 0.06 -4.84
C ILE A 249 -8.89 0.88 -6.07
N GLY A 250 -9.85 1.65 -6.57
CA GLY A 250 -9.69 2.38 -7.82
C GLY A 250 -11.04 2.58 -8.49
N ASN A 251 -11.10 3.37 -9.56
CA ASN A 251 -12.27 3.38 -10.43
C ASN A 251 -12.06 2.34 -11.53
N ASP A 252 -12.64 1.17 -11.32
CA ASP A 252 -12.27 -0.02 -12.08
C ASP A 252 -13.26 -0.33 -13.21
N LEU A 253 -12.77 -1.00 -14.25
CA LEU A 253 -13.60 -1.70 -15.21
C LEU A 253 -13.51 -3.20 -14.97
N VAL A 254 -14.48 -3.75 -14.27
CA VAL A 254 -14.51 -5.17 -13.90
C VAL A 254 -15.57 -5.93 -14.70
N ASN A 255 -15.19 -7.04 -15.33
CA ASN A 255 -16.09 -7.86 -16.14
C ASN A 255 -15.78 -9.36 -16.02
N GLY A 256 -16.73 -10.14 -15.50
CA GLY A 256 -16.61 -11.60 -15.37
C GLY A 256 -16.47 -12.34 -16.71
N GLY A 257 -17.10 -11.85 -17.78
CA GLY A 257 -17.06 -12.53 -19.07
C GLY A 257 -18.17 -13.56 -19.26
N GLN A 258 -17.83 -14.76 -19.74
CA GLN A 258 -18.77 -15.86 -19.99
C GLN A 258 -18.66 -16.94 -18.93
N GLY A 259 -19.71 -17.07 -18.14
CA GLY A 259 -19.96 -18.19 -17.24
C GLY A 259 -20.76 -17.71 -16.05
N ASN A 260 -20.61 -18.37 -14.91
CA ASN A 260 -21.25 -17.99 -13.65
C ASN A 260 -20.24 -17.31 -12.74
N ASP A 261 -20.01 -16.03 -13.00
CA ASP A 261 -18.95 -15.28 -12.35
C ASP A 261 -19.40 -14.63 -11.03
N LEU A 262 -18.43 -14.40 -10.14
CA LEU A 262 -18.56 -13.55 -8.97
C LEU A 262 -17.71 -12.30 -9.17
N VAL A 263 -18.37 -11.14 -9.33
CA VAL A 263 -17.72 -9.87 -9.69
C VAL A 263 -17.90 -8.84 -8.59
N PHE A 264 -16.80 -8.22 -8.17
CA PHE A 264 -16.76 -7.10 -7.23
C PHE A 264 -15.99 -5.92 -7.83
N GLY A 265 -16.62 -4.74 -7.93
CA GLY A 265 -15.91 -3.51 -8.30
C GLY A 265 -14.87 -3.16 -7.24
N GLY A 266 -15.33 -2.91 -6.02
CA GLY A 266 -14.48 -2.62 -4.89
C GLY A 266 -14.78 -1.24 -4.34
N GLN A 267 -13.74 -0.49 -4.00
CA GLN A 267 -13.81 0.91 -3.56
C GLN A 267 -13.56 1.84 -4.75
N GLY A 268 -14.61 2.50 -5.24
CA GLY A 268 -14.48 3.53 -6.27
C GLY A 268 -15.77 3.74 -7.05
N ASN A 269 -15.66 4.38 -8.21
CA ASN A 269 -16.76 4.48 -9.17
C ASN A 269 -16.54 3.48 -10.31
N ASP A 270 -17.15 2.30 -10.17
CA ASP A 270 -16.95 1.14 -11.05
C ASP A 270 -18.16 0.87 -11.96
#